data_AF-A0A813JTY3-F1
#
_entry.id   AF-A0A813JTY3-F1
#
_cell.length_a   1.000
_cell.length_b   1.000
_cell.length_c   1.000
_cell.angle_alpha   90.00
_cell.angle_beta   90.00
_cell.angle_gamma   90.00
#
_symmetry.space_group_name_H-M   'P 1'
#
loop_
_entity.id
_entity.type
_entity.pdbx_description
1 polymer ?
#
loop_
_entity_poly.entity_id
_entity_poly.type
_entity_poly.pdbx_seq_one_letter_code
_entity_poly.pdbx_strand_id
1 'polypeptide(L)'
;RGKFGWIQPAQPVDHPRYDGKIYLAEEDVQDELAGVGAPVTFFVYCDGNGLGAMNVRPSTEEAVIAAGGTPGVPAAPVAASPGKGGAKGASHAGGDRGDGYGDRGGGYGAPGGGGARGQKGGGEAKGAAYGQQQGGYSRGPHVRTGKALPHDEVLERVHTALNNAIWQATKPVMRLEKEWDQKELSKRVVKYLNKAAQPAELMTMPWHEAAQQFVENGMNGYSSACGEKPWFFELHLAPAFSAGFWEIASGSGQGVNWREVEQLLTGKYEELMDDQLLDKAIWDSAGVLLPDESIRNKLYKALKSCHEAAFKEAMNDPRRLRDLQRVEVFTRLWLEQSMGKAWQVLENNGMMSAEHVVRLFQDLLAPFGEDHPFSCVPAVLTQVIGRPPGDWPFLQEAAGQFFAASGAVPAPAKGQRRPFVAFGGGGSSKGYSEKGGYDAGKGVLKGGKSNGGDWKRQRTDGGKGGPAAHAVQSSFEEGSFTDAVEPAEFEADPVAQALMAEVAAEEAEALLGQA
;
A
#
# COMPACT_ATOMS: atom_id res chain seq x y z
N ARG A 1 -1.63 29.21 -28.01
CA ARG A 1 -1.65 27.96 -27.22
C ARG A 1 -2.28 28.30 -25.88
N GLY A 2 -3.54 27.92 -25.67
CA GLY A 2 -4.20 28.06 -24.38
C GLY A 2 -4.01 26.76 -23.60
N LYS A 3 -3.95 26.83 -22.26
CA LYS A 3 -3.86 25.66 -21.36
C LYS A 3 -5.13 24.78 -21.36
N PHE A 4 -6.19 25.27 -22.01
CA PHE A 4 -7.51 24.66 -22.01
C PHE A 4 -8.21 24.92 -23.35
N GLY A 5 -9.10 24.00 -23.72
CA GLY A 5 -9.91 24.06 -24.92
C GLY A 5 -11.28 23.44 -24.72
N TRP A 6 -12.05 23.39 -25.80
CA TRP A 6 -13.36 22.76 -25.84
C TRP A 6 -13.44 21.84 -27.05
N ILE A 7 -13.96 20.63 -26.84
CA ILE A 7 -14.24 19.68 -27.91
C ILE A 7 -15.74 19.72 -28.20
N GLN A 8 -16.09 19.87 -29.47
CA GLN A 8 -17.45 19.68 -29.95
C GLN A 8 -17.57 18.23 -30.47
N PRO A 9 -18.30 17.34 -29.78
CA PRO A 9 -18.41 15.95 -30.21
C PRO A 9 -19.23 15.86 -31.51
N ALA A 10 -18.81 14.97 -32.40
CA ALA A 10 -19.46 14.74 -33.69
C ALA A 10 -20.91 14.22 -33.54
N GLN A 11 -21.17 13.46 -32.47
CA GLN A 11 -22.49 13.02 -32.06
C GLN A 11 -22.86 13.67 -30.73
N PRO A 12 -24.11 14.15 -30.54
CA PRO A 12 -24.56 14.65 -29.24
C PRO A 12 -24.37 13.60 -28.14
N VAL A 13 -23.83 14.02 -27.00
CA VAL A 13 -23.67 13.15 -25.82
C VAL A 13 -24.97 13.19 -25.01
N ASP A 14 -25.61 12.03 -24.84
CA ASP A 14 -26.80 11.89 -23.99
C ASP A 14 -26.38 11.83 -22.51
N HIS A 15 -26.16 13.00 -21.91
CA HIS A 15 -25.79 13.13 -20.50
C HIS A 15 -26.39 14.42 -19.92
N PRO A 16 -26.96 14.39 -18.70
CA PRO A 16 -27.68 15.54 -18.12
C PRO A 16 -26.79 16.77 -17.86
N ARG A 17 -25.46 16.60 -17.79
CA ARG A 17 -24.48 17.69 -17.63
C ARG A 17 -23.82 18.16 -18.93
N TYR A 18 -24.26 17.65 -20.08
CA TYR A 18 -23.71 18.10 -21.36
C TYR A 18 -24.31 19.45 -21.76
N ASP A 19 -23.46 20.47 -21.88
CA ASP A 19 -23.83 21.85 -22.23
C ASP A 19 -23.54 22.18 -23.71
N GLY A 20 -23.29 21.17 -24.54
CA GLY A 20 -22.95 21.31 -25.96
C GLY A 20 -21.46 21.31 -26.27
N LYS A 21 -20.60 21.22 -25.26
CA LYS A 21 -19.14 21.14 -25.39
C LYS A 21 -18.55 20.26 -24.29
N ILE A 22 -17.33 19.80 -24.51
CA ILE A 22 -16.61 18.94 -23.57
C ILE A 22 -15.30 19.65 -23.23
N TYR A 23 -15.01 19.83 -21.94
CA TYR A 23 -13.81 20.50 -21.49
C TYR A 23 -12.56 19.68 -21.82
N LEU A 24 -11.49 20.34 -22.27
CA LEU A 24 -10.21 19.73 -22.59
C LEU A 24 -9.09 20.48 -21.85
N ALA A 25 -8.36 19.79 -20.98
CA ALA A 25 -7.13 20.31 -20.40
C ALA A 25 -5.90 19.95 -21.26
N GLU A 26 -4.85 20.77 -21.22
CA GLU A 26 -3.59 20.50 -21.92
C GLU A 26 -2.94 19.17 -21.46
N GLU A 27 -3.10 18.81 -20.19
CA GLU A 27 -2.56 17.56 -19.63
C GLU A 27 -3.25 16.28 -20.15
N ASP A 28 -4.46 16.40 -20.68
CA ASP A 28 -5.21 15.28 -21.27
C ASP A 28 -4.82 15.00 -22.72
N VAL A 29 -4.02 15.88 -23.36
CA VAL A 29 -3.58 15.76 -24.76
C VAL A 29 -2.34 14.89 -24.84
N GLN A 30 -2.45 13.73 -25.49
CA GLN A 30 -1.34 12.76 -25.58
C GLN A 30 -0.38 13.03 -26.75
N ASP A 31 -0.85 13.67 -27.81
CA ASP A 31 -0.06 13.99 -29.01
C ASP A 31 -0.37 15.42 -29.50
N GLU A 32 0.59 16.07 -30.16
CA GLU A 32 0.42 17.45 -30.65
C GLU A 32 -0.75 17.57 -31.64
N LEU A 33 -1.74 18.40 -31.30
CA LEU A 33 -2.91 18.65 -32.14
C LEU A 33 -2.58 19.69 -33.22
N ALA A 34 -3.10 19.48 -34.44
CA ALA A 34 -2.88 20.39 -35.59
C ALA A 34 -3.49 21.79 -35.42
N GLY A 35 -4.19 22.05 -34.31
CA GLY A 35 -4.79 23.34 -33.96
C GLY A 35 -6.30 23.25 -33.73
N VAL A 36 -6.94 24.42 -33.65
CA VAL A 36 -8.40 24.52 -33.48
C VAL A 36 -9.10 23.96 -34.72
N GLY A 37 -10.06 23.05 -34.50
CA GLY A 37 -10.76 22.34 -35.57
C GLY A 37 -10.11 21.03 -36.00
N ALA A 38 -8.96 20.66 -35.43
CA ALA A 38 -8.37 19.34 -35.65
C ALA A 38 -9.32 18.24 -35.12
N PRO A 39 -9.57 17.18 -35.91
CA PRO A 39 -10.37 16.06 -35.43
C PRO A 39 -9.61 15.28 -34.35
N VAL A 40 -10.31 14.85 -33.30
CA VAL A 40 -9.72 14.15 -32.15
C VAL A 40 -10.54 12.94 -31.72
N THR A 41 -9.87 11.95 -31.13
CA THR A 41 -10.49 10.86 -30.36
C THR A 41 -10.18 11.06 -28.88
N PHE A 42 -11.13 10.73 -28.00
CA PHE A 42 -11.03 10.97 -26.56
C PHE A 42 -12.03 10.09 -25.80
N PHE A 43 -11.83 9.93 -24.50
CA PHE A 43 -12.82 9.36 -23.58
C PHE A 43 -13.52 10.48 -22.80
N VAL A 44 -14.85 10.43 -22.75
CA VAL A 44 -15.66 11.37 -21.96
C VAL A 44 -15.64 10.93 -20.50
N TYR A 45 -15.42 11.88 -19.58
CA TYR A 45 -15.62 11.68 -18.14
C TYR A 45 -16.48 12.79 -17.55
N CYS A 46 -17.03 12.57 -16.36
CA CYS A 46 -17.83 13.55 -15.64
C CYS A 46 -17.15 13.90 -14.31
N ASP A 47 -17.03 15.19 -14.02
CA ASP A 47 -16.50 15.70 -12.75
C ASP A 47 -17.47 16.69 -12.09
N GLY A 48 -17.02 17.38 -11.04
CA GLY A 48 -17.80 18.40 -10.34
C GLY A 48 -18.15 19.63 -11.19
N ASN A 49 -17.39 19.89 -12.26
CA ASN A 49 -17.52 21.07 -13.11
C ASN A 49 -18.27 20.79 -14.42
N GLY A 50 -18.41 19.53 -14.84
CA GLY A 50 -19.16 19.16 -16.04
C GLY A 50 -18.65 17.89 -16.70
N LEU A 51 -18.68 17.88 -18.04
CA LEU A 51 -18.06 16.82 -18.84
C LEU A 51 -16.67 17.26 -19.31
N GLY A 52 -15.68 16.38 -19.08
CA GLY A 52 -14.31 16.53 -19.55
C GLY A 52 -13.92 15.44 -20.54
N ALA A 53 -12.78 15.62 -21.19
CA ALA A 53 -12.18 14.67 -22.12
C ALA A 53 -10.81 14.24 -21.60
N MET A 54 -10.56 12.93 -21.54
CA MET A 54 -9.24 12.37 -21.19
C MET A 54 -8.68 11.53 -22.34
N ASN A 55 -7.36 11.36 -22.37
CA ASN A 55 -6.61 10.64 -23.42
C ASN A 55 -6.89 11.15 -24.84
N VAL A 56 -6.83 12.47 -25.02
CA VAL A 56 -7.14 13.11 -26.30
C VAL A 56 -5.99 12.91 -27.30
N ARG A 57 -6.32 12.38 -28.47
CA ARG A 57 -5.38 12.10 -29.56
C ARG A 57 -5.90 12.64 -30.89
N PRO A 58 -5.02 13.02 -31.84
CA PRO A 58 -5.41 13.29 -33.22
C PRO A 58 -6.20 12.10 -33.81
N SER A 59 -7.29 12.42 -34.49
CA SER A 59 -8.08 11.45 -35.25
C SER A 59 -7.81 11.61 -36.74
N THR A 60 -7.95 10.54 -37.51
CA THR A 60 -7.96 10.63 -38.98
C THR A 60 -9.36 11.05 -39.46
N GLU A 61 -9.44 11.77 -40.58
CA GLU A 61 -10.73 12.17 -41.16
C GLU A 61 -11.63 10.96 -41.45
N GLU A 62 -11.04 9.81 -41.79
CA GLU A 62 -11.75 8.54 -41.99
C GLU A 62 -12.51 8.10 -40.73
N ALA A 63 -11.91 8.24 -39.55
CA ALA A 63 -12.54 7.89 -38.28
C ALA A 63 -13.68 8.85 -37.92
N VAL A 64 -13.60 10.12 -38.32
CA VAL A 64 -14.68 11.11 -38.14
C VAL A 64 -15.88 10.76 -39.02
N ILE A 65 -15.63 10.39 -40.27
CA ILE A 65 -16.68 9.96 -41.21
C ILE A 65 -17.33 8.66 -40.72
N ALA A 66 -16.55 7.70 -40.22
CA ALA A 66 -17.07 6.46 -39.66
C ALA A 66 -17.96 6.71 -38.42
N ALA A 67 -17.68 7.75 -37.64
CA ALA A 67 -18.50 8.19 -36.51
C ALA A 67 -19.72 9.05 -36.92
N GLY A 68 -19.98 9.23 -38.21
CA GLY A 68 -21.12 10.02 -38.70
C GLY A 68 -20.97 11.54 -38.55
N GLY A 69 -19.76 12.02 -38.26
CA GLY A 69 -19.46 13.45 -38.17
C GLY A 69 -19.29 14.08 -39.56
N THR A 70 -19.77 15.32 -39.73
CA THR A 70 -19.41 16.15 -40.89
C THR A 70 -18.13 16.93 -40.56
N PRO A 71 -17.11 16.96 -41.45
CA PRO A 71 -15.89 17.74 -41.22
C PRO A 71 -16.23 19.23 -41.02
N GLY A 72 -15.86 19.78 -39.85
CA GLY A 72 -16.08 21.20 -39.55
C GLY A 72 -15.17 22.11 -40.38
N VAL A 73 -15.70 23.26 -40.81
CA VAL A 73 -14.91 24.30 -41.49
C VAL A 73 -13.98 24.96 -40.46
N PRO A 74 -12.67 25.08 -40.72
CA PRO A 74 -11.72 25.65 -39.76
C PRO A 74 -12.07 27.11 -39.41
N ALA A 75 -12.22 27.41 -38.11
CA ALA A 75 -12.52 28.74 -37.61
C ALA A 75 -11.27 29.64 -37.60
N ALA A 76 -11.44 30.91 -37.97
CA ALA A 76 -10.36 31.91 -37.97
C ALA A 76 -9.83 32.23 -36.55
N PRO A 77 -8.52 32.50 -36.39
CA PRO A 77 -7.89 32.71 -35.08
C PRO A 77 -8.36 34.00 -34.39
N VAL A 78 -8.71 33.91 -33.11
CA VAL A 78 -9.16 35.05 -32.27
C VAL A 78 -8.07 35.41 -31.24
N ALA A 79 -7.75 36.70 -31.12
CA ALA A 79 -6.67 37.23 -30.28
C ALA A 79 -7.04 37.29 -28.79
N ALA A 80 -6.08 36.96 -27.92
CA ALA A 80 -6.24 36.88 -26.46
C ALA A 80 -6.07 38.26 -25.78
N SER A 81 -6.81 38.48 -24.68
CA SER A 81 -6.69 39.66 -23.79
C SER A 81 -6.15 39.27 -22.39
N PRO A 82 -5.41 40.15 -21.68
CA PRO A 82 -4.74 39.83 -20.42
C PRO A 82 -5.57 40.16 -19.16
N GLY A 83 -5.48 39.30 -18.14
CA GLY A 83 -6.18 39.44 -16.85
C GLY A 83 -5.24 39.75 -15.66
N LYS A 84 -5.72 40.63 -14.78
CA LYS A 84 -5.10 41.15 -13.54
C LYS A 84 -5.18 40.17 -12.37
N GLY A 85 -4.13 40.13 -11.55
CA GLY A 85 -4.09 39.47 -10.24
C GLY A 85 -4.37 40.40 -9.05
N GLY A 86 -4.60 39.79 -7.89
CA GLY A 86 -4.72 40.46 -6.59
C GLY A 86 -4.50 39.47 -5.44
N ALA A 87 -3.63 39.83 -4.50
CA ALA A 87 -3.17 39.05 -3.36
C ALA A 87 -3.53 39.70 -2.01
N LYS A 88 -3.49 38.92 -0.92
CA LYS A 88 -3.20 39.27 0.51
C LYS A 88 -3.56 38.04 1.38
N GLY A 89 -2.93 37.73 2.51
CA GLY A 89 -1.92 38.39 3.34
C GLY A 89 -1.63 37.51 4.58
N ALA A 90 -0.50 37.77 5.23
CA ALA A 90 0.12 36.97 6.30
C ALA A 90 -0.33 37.34 7.73
N SER A 91 -0.04 36.49 8.73
CA SER A 91 0.55 36.93 10.02
C SER A 91 0.97 35.80 10.99
N HIS A 92 2.18 35.98 11.52
CA HIS A 92 2.94 35.49 12.69
C HIS A 92 2.32 34.72 13.88
N ALA A 93 3.12 33.81 14.45
CA ALA A 93 3.66 33.75 15.85
C ALA A 93 4.37 32.37 16.05
N GLY A 94 5.43 32.12 16.83
CA GLY A 94 6.14 32.86 17.87
C GLY A 94 6.18 32.08 19.21
N GLY A 95 7.25 31.29 19.46
CA GLY A 95 7.72 30.75 20.77
C GLY A 95 6.94 29.55 21.38
N ASP A 96 7.44 28.74 22.32
CA ASP A 96 8.73 28.47 22.97
C ASP A 96 8.52 27.22 23.89
N ARG A 97 9.54 26.36 24.05
CA ARG A 97 9.85 25.35 25.12
C ARG A 97 8.81 24.37 25.71
N GLY A 98 9.24 23.10 25.86
CA GLY A 98 8.90 22.28 27.03
C GLY A 98 8.92 20.75 26.88
N ASP A 99 10.06 20.13 27.23
CA ASP A 99 10.24 18.89 28.02
C ASP A 99 9.65 17.52 27.61
N GLY A 100 10.54 16.52 27.58
CA GLY A 100 10.32 15.28 28.35
C GLY A 100 10.09 13.97 27.58
N TYR A 101 11.17 13.28 27.21
CA TYR A 101 11.16 11.89 26.73
C TYR A 101 10.84 10.86 27.84
N GLY A 102 10.08 9.83 27.47
CA GLY A 102 9.86 8.60 28.23
C GLY A 102 9.95 7.37 27.32
N ASP A 103 11.17 6.85 27.24
CA ASP A 103 11.64 5.65 26.53
C ASP A 103 11.04 4.34 27.07
N ARG A 104 10.58 3.44 26.18
CA ARG A 104 10.58 1.98 26.38
C ARG A 104 10.68 1.25 25.04
N GLY A 105 11.85 0.64 24.83
CA GLY A 105 12.15 -0.21 23.69
C GLY A 105 11.69 -1.67 23.76
N GLY A 106 11.94 -2.36 22.66
CA GLY A 106 11.87 -3.80 22.43
C GLY A 106 11.76 -4.04 20.92
N GLY A 107 12.71 -4.65 20.20
CA GLY A 107 13.67 -5.66 20.59
C GLY A 107 13.45 -6.88 19.69
N TYR A 108 14.08 -6.85 18.51
CA TYR A 108 13.90 -7.71 17.35
C TYR A 108 14.44 -9.13 17.52
N GLY A 109 13.76 -10.11 16.92
CA GLY A 109 14.27 -11.47 16.69
C GLY A 109 14.69 -11.64 15.22
N ALA A 110 15.90 -12.15 15.00
CA ALA A 110 16.48 -12.44 13.68
C ALA A 110 16.08 -13.85 13.18
N PRO A 111 15.91 -14.07 11.86
CA PRO A 111 15.77 -15.41 11.30
C PRO A 111 17.10 -15.98 10.77
N GLY A 112 17.29 -17.28 11.01
CA GLY A 112 18.42 -18.07 10.54
C GLY A 112 18.25 -18.54 9.09
N GLY A 113 19.38 -18.56 8.37
CA GLY A 113 19.48 -19.04 7.00
C GLY A 113 19.56 -20.56 6.88
N GLY A 114 19.23 -21.05 5.69
CA GLY A 114 19.43 -22.43 5.27
C GLY A 114 19.46 -22.52 3.76
N GLY A 115 20.67 -22.69 3.20
CA GLY A 115 20.87 -22.94 1.77
C GLY A 115 20.57 -24.40 1.38
N ALA A 116 20.28 -24.62 0.10
CA ALA A 116 20.24 -25.95 -0.49
C ALA A 116 20.75 -25.95 -1.94
N ARG A 117 21.50 -27.01 -2.23
CA ARG A 117 22.32 -27.30 -3.40
C ARG A 117 21.52 -27.58 -4.67
N GLY A 118 22.14 -27.26 -5.80
CA GLY A 118 21.65 -27.56 -7.14
C GLY A 118 21.72 -29.02 -7.58
N GLN A 119 21.10 -29.29 -8.73
CA GLN A 119 21.15 -30.56 -9.43
C GLN A 119 21.21 -30.32 -10.95
N LYS A 120 22.34 -30.72 -11.56
CA LYS A 120 22.55 -30.82 -13.00
C LYS A 120 21.76 -32.01 -13.56
N GLY A 121 21.06 -31.81 -14.67
CA GLY A 121 20.51 -32.89 -15.50
C GLY A 121 20.70 -32.56 -16.98
N GLY A 122 21.60 -33.29 -17.64
CA GLY A 122 21.77 -33.28 -19.09
C GLY A 122 20.81 -34.26 -19.75
N GLY A 123 20.25 -33.86 -20.89
CA GLY A 123 19.37 -34.68 -21.72
C GLY A 123 19.57 -34.32 -23.19
N GLU A 124 20.38 -35.12 -23.86
CA GLU A 124 20.67 -35.07 -25.29
C GLU A 124 19.55 -35.84 -26.04
N ALA A 125 18.82 -35.17 -26.94
CA ALA A 125 17.84 -35.82 -27.81
C ALA A 125 17.99 -35.31 -29.25
N LYS A 126 18.47 -36.22 -30.12
CA LYS A 126 18.45 -36.11 -31.58
C LYS A 126 17.03 -36.41 -32.08
N GLY A 127 16.43 -35.48 -32.81
CA GLY A 127 15.10 -35.61 -33.40
C GLY A 127 15.03 -34.99 -34.79
N ALA A 128 14.48 -35.76 -35.73
CA ALA A 128 14.51 -35.60 -37.17
C ALA A 128 13.97 -34.27 -37.75
N ALA A 129 14.59 -33.89 -38.87
CA ALA A 129 14.17 -32.85 -39.78
C ALA A 129 12.85 -33.18 -40.48
N TYR A 130 11.89 -32.27 -40.41
CA TYR A 130 10.81 -32.13 -41.39
C TYR A 130 10.72 -30.66 -41.79
N GLY A 131 10.88 -30.40 -43.09
CA GLY A 131 10.82 -29.07 -43.66
C GLY A 131 9.43 -28.47 -43.54
N GLN A 132 9.34 -27.30 -42.93
CA GLN A 132 8.22 -26.38 -43.06
C GLN A 132 8.70 -25.07 -43.67
N GLN A 133 8.01 -24.66 -44.71
CA GLN A 133 8.18 -23.42 -45.45
C GLN A 133 8.22 -22.22 -44.49
N GLN A 134 9.29 -21.45 -44.60
CA GLN A 134 9.52 -20.22 -43.84
C GLN A 134 8.58 -19.12 -44.35
N GLY A 135 7.41 -18.99 -43.71
CA GLY A 135 6.64 -17.75 -43.72
C GLY A 135 7.36 -16.71 -42.88
N GLY A 136 7.84 -15.65 -43.52
CA GLY A 136 8.56 -14.54 -42.88
C GLY A 136 7.65 -13.73 -41.96
N TYR A 137 7.56 -14.13 -40.69
CA TYR A 137 7.12 -13.23 -39.64
C TYR A 137 8.26 -12.25 -39.36
N SER A 138 8.04 -11.00 -39.74
CA SER A 138 8.90 -9.86 -39.40
C SER A 138 9.25 -9.94 -37.91
N ARG A 139 10.52 -10.25 -37.59
CA ARG A 139 11.04 -10.17 -36.23
C ARG A 139 10.77 -8.76 -35.75
N GLY A 140 9.90 -8.62 -34.76
CA GLY A 140 9.67 -7.35 -34.07
C GLY A 140 11.01 -6.74 -33.65
N PRO A 141 11.12 -5.41 -33.57
CA PRO A 141 12.35 -4.73 -33.24
C PRO A 141 12.98 -5.34 -31.99
N HIS A 142 14.17 -5.91 -32.14
CA HIS A 142 14.95 -6.43 -31.02
C HIS A 142 15.24 -5.27 -30.07
N VAL A 143 14.55 -5.22 -28.93
CA VAL A 143 14.86 -4.30 -27.84
C VAL A 143 16.32 -4.54 -27.47
N ARG A 144 17.18 -3.54 -27.68
CA ARG A 144 18.61 -3.63 -27.38
C ARG A 144 18.75 -3.73 -25.86
N THR A 145 19.12 -4.91 -25.37
CA THR A 145 19.50 -5.12 -23.98
C THR A 145 20.78 -4.32 -23.71
N GLY A 146 20.72 -3.38 -22.76
CA GLY A 146 21.89 -2.61 -22.32
C GLY A 146 22.91 -3.52 -21.63
N LYS A 147 24.15 -3.05 -21.52
CA LYS A 147 25.17 -3.73 -20.69
C LYS A 147 24.80 -3.54 -19.22
N ALA A 148 24.64 -4.63 -18.47
CA ALA A 148 24.42 -4.56 -17.03
C ALA A 148 25.58 -3.85 -16.33
N LEU A 149 25.25 -2.93 -15.42
CA LEU A 149 26.20 -2.18 -14.61
C LEU A 149 26.61 -3.01 -13.37
N PRO A 150 27.78 -2.72 -12.78
CA PRO A 150 28.13 -3.26 -11.47
C PRO A 150 27.09 -2.85 -10.41
N HIS A 151 26.78 -3.77 -9.50
CA HIS A 151 25.77 -3.56 -8.45
C HIS A 151 26.03 -2.30 -7.61
N ASP A 152 27.29 -2.05 -7.22
CA ASP A 152 27.63 -0.90 -6.39
C ASP A 152 27.39 0.44 -7.11
N GLU A 153 27.66 0.50 -8.42
CA GLU A 153 27.36 1.68 -9.25
C GLU A 153 25.85 1.92 -9.33
N VAL A 154 25.05 0.85 -9.42
CA VAL A 154 23.59 0.96 -9.39
C VAL A 154 23.11 1.49 -8.05
N LEU A 155 23.64 1.00 -6.93
CA LEU A 155 23.27 1.49 -5.59
C LEU A 155 23.58 2.97 -5.38
N GLU A 156 24.70 3.48 -5.90
CA GLU A 156 25.02 4.91 -5.85
C GLU A 156 24.00 5.77 -6.61
N ARG A 157 23.57 5.30 -7.79
CA ARG A 157 22.52 5.95 -8.58
C ARG A 157 21.17 5.93 -7.87
N VAL A 158 20.79 4.77 -7.32
CA VAL A 158 19.56 4.61 -6.52
C VAL A 158 19.56 5.59 -5.34
N HIS A 159 20.65 5.64 -4.58
CA HIS A 159 20.76 6.56 -3.43
C HIS A 159 20.58 8.03 -3.86
N THR A 160 21.21 8.43 -4.96
CA THR A 160 21.11 9.80 -5.49
C THR A 160 19.68 10.12 -5.93
N ALA A 161 19.04 9.22 -6.67
CA ALA A 161 17.66 9.36 -7.13
C ALA A 161 16.67 9.46 -5.94
N LEU A 162 16.82 8.57 -4.95
CA LEU A 162 16.03 8.58 -3.72
C LEU A 162 16.21 9.88 -2.94
N ASN A 163 17.45 10.34 -2.76
CA ASN A 163 17.73 11.57 -2.01
C ASN A 163 17.04 12.79 -2.63
N ASN A 164 17.09 12.92 -3.95
CA ASN A 164 16.45 14.02 -4.66
C ASN A 164 14.92 13.97 -4.54
N ALA A 165 14.31 12.80 -4.77
CA ALA A 165 12.86 12.63 -4.72
C ALA A 165 12.31 12.82 -3.30
N ILE A 166 12.95 12.22 -2.29
CA ILE A 166 12.53 12.30 -0.89
C ILE A 166 12.71 13.72 -0.34
N TRP A 167 13.76 14.44 -0.74
CA TRP A 167 13.94 15.84 -0.36
C TRP A 167 12.75 16.72 -0.78
N GLN A 168 12.19 16.48 -1.97
CA GLN A 168 10.99 17.19 -2.42
C GLN A 168 9.74 16.72 -1.66
N ALA A 169 9.58 15.42 -1.46
CA ALA A 169 8.43 14.84 -0.76
C ALA A 169 8.32 15.29 0.71
N THR A 170 9.44 15.57 1.38
CA THR A 170 9.44 15.99 2.78
C THR A 170 9.01 17.43 3.01
N LYS A 171 9.15 18.32 2.01
CA LYS A 171 8.76 19.73 2.12
C LYS A 171 7.35 19.97 2.69
N PRO A 172 6.27 19.38 2.12
CA PRO A 172 4.90 19.63 2.60
C PRO A 172 4.63 19.13 4.03
N VAL A 173 5.38 18.11 4.50
CA VAL A 173 5.16 17.51 5.81
C VAL A 173 6.01 18.12 6.93
N MET A 174 6.94 19.01 6.61
CA MET A 174 7.83 19.62 7.62
C MET A 174 7.08 20.36 8.73
N ARG A 175 5.87 20.88 8.45
CA ARG A 175 5.03 21.53 9.48
C ARG A 175 4.49 20.56 10.53
N LEU A 176 4.50 19.25 10.24
CA LEU A 176 3.96 18.20 11.09
C LEU A 176 5.07 17.46 11.87
N GLU A 177 6.31 17.49 11.38
CA GLU A 177 7.48 16.92 12.08
C GLU A 177 7.97 17.89 13.15
N LYS A 178 8.23 17.35 14.35
CA LYS A 178 8.65 18.11 15.54
C LYS A 178 10.06 17.78 16.00
N GLU A 179 10.54 16.59 15.69
CA GLU A 179 11.81 16.06 16.20
C GLU A 179 12.97 16.23 15.22
N TRP A 180 12.70 16.16 13.91
CA TRP A 180 13.73 16.14 12.88
C TRP A 180 13.63 17.37 11.98
N ASP A 181 14.78 17.96 11.65
CA ASP A 181 14.82 18.90 10.54
C ASP A 181 14.63 18.18 9.19
N GLN A 182 14.42 18.95 8.12
CA GLN A 182 14.16 18.37 6.79
C GLN A 182 15.29 17.46 6.30
N LYS A 183 16.53 17.80 6.67
CA LYS A 183 17.72 17.07 6.24
C LYS A 183 17.83 15.73 6.94
N GLU A 184 17.62 15.68 8.24
CA GLU A 184 17.63 14.46 9.02
C GLU A 184 16.42 13.57 8.68
N LEU A 185 15.23 14.15 8.48
CA LEU A 185 14.05 13.43 7.99
C LEU A 185 14.33 12.78 6.63
N SER A 186 14.80 13.56 5.65
CA SER A 186 15.12 13.05 4.32
C SER A 186 16.18 11.94 4.38
N LYS A 187 17.27 12.17 5.11
CA LYS A 187 18.36 11.20 5.29
C LYS A 187 17.86 9.88 5.88
N ARG A 188 16.95 9.92 6.87
CA ARG A 188 16.38 8.71 7.47
C ARG A 188 15.49 7.94 6.49
N VAL A 189 14.59 8.62 5.81
CA VAL A 189 13.71 7.99 4.80
C VAL A 189 14.52 7.39 3.66
N VAL A 190 15.54 8.11 3.15
CA VAL A 190 16.49 7.59 2.16
C VAL A 190 17.17 6.33 2.67
N LYS A 191 17.64 6.30 3.92
CA LYS A 191 18.28 5.12 4.50
C LYS A 191 17.36 3.89 4.50
N TYR A 192 16.07 4.05 4.82
CA TYR A 192 15.11 2.93 4.82
C TYR A 192 14.86 2.40 3.42
N LEU A 193 14.62 3.28 2.44
CA LEU A 193 14.36 2.89 1.05
C LEU A 193 15.63 2.37 0.35
N ASN A 194 16.80 2.94 0.63
CA ASN A 194 18.06 2.47 0.07
C ASN A 194 18.42 1.08 0.58
N LYS A 195 18.07 0.75 1.83
CA LYS A 195 18.22 -0.61 2.37
C LYS A 195 17.40 -1.64 1.58
N ALA A 196 16.24 -1.25 1.05
CA ALA A 196 15.39 -2.12 0.23
C ALA A 196 16.02 -2.45 -1.14
N ALA A 197 16.93 -1.60 -1.65
CA ALA A 197 17.63 -1.81 -2.92
C ALA A 197 18.89 -2.69 -2.81
N GLN A 198 19.40 -2.92 -1.59
CA GLN A 198 20.65 -3.68 -1.35
C GLN A 198 20.66 -5.15 -1.83
N PRO A 199 19.53 -5.88 -1.88
CA PRO A 199 19.56 -7.25 -2.37
C PRO A 199 19.92 -7.31 -3.86
N ALA A 200 21.11 -7.85 -4.18
CA ALA A 200 21.60 -8.00 -5.56
C ALA A 200 20.66 -8.86 -6.45
N GLU A 201 19.81 -9.68 -5.84
CA GLU A 201 18.79 -10.49 -6.53
C GLU A 201 17.82 -9.62 -7.34
N LEU A 202 17.55 -8.38 -6.90
CA LEU A 202 16.66 -7.43 -7.60
C LEU A 202 17.12 -7.14 -9.03
N MET A 203 18.43 -7.20 -9.31
CA MET A 203 18.98 -6.98 -10.65
C MET A 203 18.86 -8.21 -11.56
N THR A 204 18.59 -9.39 -11.00
CA THR A 204 18.61 -10.67 -11.74
C THR A 204 17.21 -11.23 -11.98
N MET A 205 16.23 -10.86 -11.15
CA MET A 205 14.86 -11.32 -11.26
C MET A 205 14.06 -10.53 -12.32
N PRO A 206 12.89 -11.03 -12.76
CA PRO A 206 11.99 -10.27 -13.62
C PRO A 206 11.64 -8.92 -12.99
N TRP A 207 11.71 -7.84 -13.77
CA TRP A 207 11.59 -6.48 -13.22
C TRP A 207 10.29 -6.24 -12.45
N HIS A 208 9.18 -6.86 -12.84
CA HIS A 208 7.91 -6.73 -12.13
C HIS A 208 7.98 -7.30 -10.69
N GLU A 209 8.63 -8.46 -10.52
CA GLU A 209 8.84 -9.08 -9.21
C GLU A 209 9.83 -8.25 -8.38
N ALA A 210 10.90 -7.75 -9.01
CA ALA A 210 11.85 -6.85 -8.36
C ALA A 210 11.18 -5.56 -7.87
N ALA A 211 10.30 -4.98 -8.68
CA ALA A 211 9.58 -3.75 -8.35
C ALA A 211 8.70 -3.95 -7.11
N GLN A 212 7.91 -5.04 -7.08
CA GLN A 212 7.07 -5.36 -5.93
C GLN A 212 7.90 -5.59 -4.67
N GLN A 213 8.96 -6.40 -4.77
CA GLN A 213 9.83 -6.69 -3.63
C GLN A 213 10.56 -5.44 -3.11
N PHE A 214 10.98 -4.53 -4.00
CA PHE A 214 11.59 -3.27 -3.61
C PHE A 214 10.64 -2.39 -2.80
N VAL A 215 9.38 -2.24 -3.24
CA VAL A 215 8.37 -1.45 -2.52
C VAL A 215 8.01 -2.11 -1.19
N GLU A 216 7.78 -3.42 -1.16
CA GLU A 216 7.47 -4.16 0.07
C GLU A 216 8.57 -4.02 1.12
N ASN A 217 9.83 -4.21 0.74
CA ASN A 217 10.97 -4.04 1.63
C ASN A 217 11.12 -2.59 2.11
N GLY A 218 10.93 -1.61 1.21
CA GLY A 218 11.02 -0.19 1.55
C GLY A 218 9.92 0.24 2.50
N MET A 219 8.67 -0.18 2.23
CA MET A 219 7.51 0.09 3.07
C MET A 219 7.63 -0.57 4.43
N ASN A 220 8.13 -1.80 4.53
CA ASN A 220 8.39 -2.45 5.82
C ASN A 220 9.42 -1.68 6.66
N GLY A 221 10.49 -1.19 6.04
CA GLY A 221 11.49 -0.35 6.72
C GLY A 221 10.92 0.99 7.15
N TYR A 222 10.10 1.61 6.30
CA TYR A 222 9.49 2.91 6.55
C TYR A 222 8.38 2.84 7.63
N SER A 223 7.44 1.90 7.53
CA SER A 223 6.34 1.75 8.49
C SER A 223 6.83 1.41 9.89
N SER A 224 7.82 0.52 10.01
CA SER A 224 8.39 0.16 11.31
C SER A 224 9.11 1.32 12.01
N ALA A 225 9.64 2.28 11.26
CA ALA A 225 10.38 3.42 11.81
C ALA A 225 9.53 4.69 11.97
N CYS A 226 8.52 4.86 11.11
CA CYS A 226 7.78 6.12 10.97
C CYS A 226 6.27 5.96 11.15
N GLY A 227 5.73 4.74 11.32
CA GLY A 227 4.28 4.49 11.36
C GLY A 227 3.51 5.26 12.45
N GLU A 228 4.19 5.64 13.53
CA GLU A 228 3.62 6.44 14.63
C GLU A 228 3.74 7.96 14.40
N LYS A 229 4.42 8.40 13.35
CA LYS A 229 4.62 9.83 13.08
C LYS A 229 3.32 10.44 12.52
N PRO A 230 2.95 11.66 12.94
CA PRO A 230 1.69 12.27 12.52
C PRO A 230 1.63 12.58 11.02
N TRP A 231 2.78 12.66 10.35
CA TRP A 231 2.90 12.89 8.90
C TRP A 231 3.04 11.61 8.08
N PHE A 232 3.02 10.42 8.70
CA PHE A 232 3.28 9.16 8.00
C PHE A 232 2.42 8.99 6.73
N PHE A 233 1.12 9.26 6.84
CA PHE A 233 0.18 9.16 5.70
C PHE A 233 0.19 10.38 4.78
N GLU A 234 0.87 11.46 5.15
CA GLU A 234 0.98 12.70 4.37
C GLU A 234 2.23 12.72 3.47
N LEU A 235 3.20 11.84 3.73
CA LEU A 235 4.45 11.76 2.97
C LEU A 235 4.28 10.86 1.73
N HIS A 236 4.13 11.48 0.56
CA HIS A 236 3.96 10.77 -0.71
C HIS A 236 5.29 10.23 -1.25
N LEU A 237 5.50 8.90 -1.12
CA LEU A 237 6.77 8.24 -1.51
C LEU A 237 6.74 7.55 -2.87
N ALA A 238 5.59 7.47 -3.57
CA ALA A 238 5.51 6.81 -4.88
C ALA A 238 6.53 7.32 -5.92
N PRO A 239 6.81 8.64 -6.03
CA PRO A 239 7.83 9.14 -6.96
C PRO A 239 9.24 8.71 -6.58
N ALA A 240 9.52 8.59 -5.28
CA ALA A 240 10.81 8.11 -4.79
C ALA A 240 11.02 6.62 -5.09
N PHE A 241 9.99 5.79 -4.90
CA PHE A 241 10.04 4.39 -5.31
C PHE A 241 10.27 4.25 -6.81
N SER A 242 9.56 5.03 -7.63
CA SER A 242 9.70 5.01 -9.10
C SER A 242 11.11 5.42 -9.54
N ALA A 243 11.63 6.53 -9.02
CA ALA A 243 12.97 7.00 -9.34
C ALA A 243 14.07 6.03 -8.87
N GLY A 244 13.96 5.51 -7.64
CA GLY A 244 14.92 4.55 -7.10
C GLY A 244 14.93 3.24 -7.89
N PHE A 245 13.75 2.67 -8.18
CA PHE A 245 13.67 1.40 -8.90
C PHE A 245 14.10 1.52 -10.38
N TRP A 246 13.87 2.66 -11.01
CA TRP A 246 14.32 2.87 -12.39
C TRP A 246 15.83 2.73 -12.55
N GLU A 247 16.62 3.17 -11.58
CA GLU A 247 18.07 2.96 -11.57
C GLU A 247 18.42 1.46 -11.46
N ILE A 248 17.66 0.69 -10.68
CA ILE A 248 17.82 -0.77 -10.58
C ILE A 248 17.52 -1.44 -11.94
N ALA A 249 16.38 -1.10 -12.53
CA ALA A 249 15.90 -1.71 -13.77
C ALA A 249 16.74 -1.31 -15.00
N SER A 250 17.19 -0.06 -15.08
CA SER A 250 18.10 0.38 -16.14
C SER A 250 19.51 -0.19 -15.96
N GLY A 251 19.99 -0.28 -14.71
CA GLY A 251 21.27 -0.88 -14.37
C GLY A 251 21.35 -2.39 -14.60
N SER A 252 20.23 -3.11 -14.55
CA SER A 252 20.18 -4.55 -14.85
C SER A 252 20.25 -4.87 -16.36
N GLY A 253 20.17 -3.84 -17.22
CA GLY A 253 20.12 -4.01 -18.68
C GLY A 253 18.78 -4.52 -19.21
N GLN A 254 17.76 -4.57 -18.35
CA GLN A 254 16.40 -4.94 -18.72
C GLN A 254 15.74 -3.81 -19.53
N GLY A 255 15.10 -4.15 -20.64
CA GLY A 255 14.37 -3.18 -21.46
C GLY A 255 13.01 -2.85 -20.83
N VAL A 256 12.97 -1.89 -19.91
CA VAL A 256 11.76 -1.47 -19.19
C VAL A 256 11.20 -0.14 -19.72
N ASN A 257 9.88 0.01 -19.65
CA ASN A 257 9.20 1.27 -19.94
C ASN A 257 8.97 2.04 -18.63
N TRP A 258 9.39 3.31 -18.57
CA TRP A 258 9.22 4.16 -17.38
C TRP A 258 7.77 4.22 -16.91
N ARG A 259 6.81 4.39 -17.83
CA ARG A 259 5.39 4.52 -17.48
C ARG A 259 4.82 3.26 -16.85
N GLU A 260 5.23 2.08 -17.32
CA GLU A 260 4.82 0.80 -16.74
C GLU A 260 5.42 0.62 -15.35
N VAL A 261 6.69 1.01 -15.17
CA VAL A 261 7.39 0.99 -13.88
C VAL A 261 6.69 1.89 -12.86
N GLU A 262 6.41 3.14 -13.23
CA GLU A 262 5.73 4.11 -12.38
C GLU A 262 4.32 3.65 -11.98
N GLN A 263 3.54 3.13 -12.92
CA GLN A 263 2.20 2.61 -12.65
C GLN A 263 2.22 1.41 -11.68
N LEU A 264 3.13 0.46 -11.91
CA LEU A 264 3.24 -0.72 -11.06
C LEU A 264 3.67 -0.36 -9.62
N LEU A 265 4.69 0.48 -9.49
CA LEU A 265 5.23 0.89 -8.19
C LEU A 265 4.25 1.77 -7.42
N THR A 266 3.58 2.70 -8.09
CA THR A 266 2.55 3.55 -7.47
C THR A 266 1.40 2.70 -6.95
N GLY A 267 0.84 1.80 -7.79
CA GLY A 267 -0.25 0.92 -7.36
C GLY A 267 0.15 0.02 -6.19
N LYS A 268 1.37 -0.53 -6.20
CA LYS A 268 1.86 -1.35 -5.08
C LYS A 268 2.11 -0.54 -3.81
N TYR A 269 2.60 0.69 -3.92
CA TYR A 269 2.78 1.60 -2.80
C TYR A 269 1.44 1.97 -2.16
N GLU A 270 0.45 2.34 -2.98
CA GLU A 270 -0.91 2.66 -2.52
C GLU A 270 -1.57 1.47 -1.82
N GLU A 271 -1.47 0.26 -2.38
CA GLU A 271 -1.94 -0.99 -1.75
C GLU A 271 -1.37 -1.15 -0.32
N LEU A 272 -0.06 -0.96 -0.16
CA LEU A 272 0.59 -1.10 1.14
C LEU A 272 0.26 0.05 2.10
N MET A 273 0.06 1.27 1.59
CA MET A 273 -0.40 2.41 2.39
C MET A 273 -1.81 2.17 2.93
N ASP A 274 -2.72 1.67 2.09
CA ASP A 274 -4.08 1.29 2.49
C ASP A 274 -4.05 0.19 3.56
N ASP A 275 -3.16 -0.79 3.43
CA ASP A 275 -2.98 -1.84 4.43
C ASP A 275 -2.51 -1.28 5.80
N GLN A 276 -1.56 -0.32 5.80
CA GLN A 276 -1.12 0.34 7.03
C GLN A 276 -2.24 1.20 7.64
N LEU A 277 -3.03 1.86 6.81
CA LEU A 277 -4.14 2.69 7.26
C LEU A 277 -5.28 1.83 7.84
N LEU A 278 -5.53 0.67 7.25
CA LEU A 278 -6.45 -0.35 7.76
C LEU A 278 -5.98 -0.91 9.12
N ASP A 279 -4.70 -1.24 9.25
CA ASP A 279 -4.13 -1.73 10.52
C ASP A 279 -4.29 -0.70 11.63
N LYS A 280 -3.95 0.57 11.34
CA LYS A 280 -4.12 1.68 12.27
C LYS A 280 -5.58 1.87 12.66
N ALA A 281 -6.49 1.91 11.67
CA ALA A 281 -7.92 2.07 11.91
C ALA A 281 -8.49 0.96 12.81
N ILE A 282 -8.18 -0.31 12.52
CA ILE A 282 -8.64 -1.43 13.34
C ILE A 282 -8.08 -1.33 14.77
N TRP A 283 -6.80 -0.98 14.91
CA TRP A 283 -6.16 -0.84 16.22
C TRP A 283 -6.77 0.28 17.06
N ASP A 284 -6.94 1.46 16.46
CA ASP A 284 -7.48 2.65 17.13
C ASP A 284 -8.96 2.43 17.51
N SER A 285 -9.80 1.92 16.60
CA SER A 285 -11.20 1.58 16.90
C SER A 285 -11.32 0.51 18.00
N ALA A 286 -10.46 -0.51 18.00
CA ALA A 286 -10.43 -1.49 19.08
C ALA A 286 -9.99 -0.87 20.42
N GLY A 287 -9.10 0.13 20.40
CA GLY A 287 -8.62 0.84 21.59
C GLY A 287 -9.64 1.76 22.24
N VAL A 288 -10.58 2.32 21.46
CA VAL A 288 -11.71 3.09 22.01
C VAL A 288 -12.59 2.19 22.89
N LEU A 289 -12.84 0.95 22.46
CA LEU A 289 -13.68 0.01 23.20
C LEU A 289 -12.91 -0.67 24.35
N LEU A 290 -11.64 -1.01 24.13
CA LEU A 290 -10.86 -1.87 25.03
C LEU A 290 -9.58 -1.15 25.48
N PRO A 291 -9.55 -0.58 26.70
CA PRO A 291 -8.34 0.05 27.22
C PRO A 291 -7.24 -0.96 27.56
N ASP A 292 -7.61 -2.22 27.83
CA ASP A 292 -6.62 -3.29 28.07
C ASP A 292 -5.96 -3.73 26.76
N GLU A 293 -4.65 -3.51 26.67
CA GLU A 293 -3.85 -3.77 25.46
C GLU A 293 -3.82 -5.26 25.07
N SER A 294 -3.87 -6.18 26.03
CA SER A 294 -3.84 -7.62 25.75
C SER A 294 -5.13 -8.10 25.10
N ILE A 295 -6.27 -7.62 25.60
CA ILE A 295 -7.60 -7.90 25.03
C ILE A 295 -7.73 -7.18 23.68
N ARG A 296 -7.32 -5.90 23.59
CA ARG A 296 -7.28 -5.13 22.34
C ARG A 296 -6.50 -5.84 21.24
N ASN A 297 -5.31 -6.33 21.53
CA ASN A 297 -4.48 -7.05 20.56
C ASN A 297 -5.14 -8.34 20.06
N LYS A 298 -5.90 -9.04 20.91
CA LYS A 298 -6.66 -10.22 20.49
C LYS A 298 -7.83 -9.85 19.59
N LEU A 299 -8.55 -8.77 19.90
CA LEU A 299 -9.62 -8.24 19.06
C LEU A 299 -9.07 -7.76 17.70
N TYR A 300 -8.00 -6.98 17.71
CA TYR A 300 -7.28 -6.52 16.51
C TYR A 300 -6.93 -7.69 15.59
N LYS A 301 -6.27 -8.73 16.11
CA LYS A 301 -5.91 -9.92 15.33
C LYS A 301 -7.14 -10.66 14.78
N ALA A 302 -8.22 -10.72 15.55
CA ALA A 302 -9.47 -11.32 15.09
C ALA A 302 -10.10 -10.53 13.93
N LEU A 303 -10.18 -9.20 14.06
CA LEU A 303 -10.69 -8.30 13.03
C LEU A 303 -9.85 -8.35 11.76
N LYS A 304 -8.53 -8.13 11.85
CA LYS A 304 -7.63 -8.12 10.68
C LYS A 304 -7.61 -9.47 9.96
N SER A 305 -7.52 -10.59 10.69
CA SER A 305 -7.48 -11.93 10.06
C SER A 305 -8.81 -12.37 9.42
N CYS A 306 -9.93 -11.73 9.75
CA CYS A 306 -11.24 -12.01 9.15
C CYS A 306 -11.61 -11.06 8.02
N HIS A 307 -10.97 -9.90 7.94
CA HIS A 307 -11.29 -8.86 6.95
C HIS A 307 -11.14 -9.38 5.52
N GLU A 308 -9.95 -9.86 5.16
CA GLU A 308 -9.67 -10.36 3.81
C GLU A 308 -10.48 -11.61 3.44
N ALA A 309 -10.78 -12.46 4.42
CA ALA A 309 -11.62 -13.64 4.21
C ALA A 309 -13.07 -13.24 3.91
N ALA A 310 -13.64 -12.32 4.69
CA ALA A 310 -14.98 -11.79 4.46
C ALA A 310 -15.07 -11.03 3.13
N PHE A 311 -14.02 -10.29 2.75
CA PHE A 311 -13.95 -9.60 1.47
C PHE A 311 -13.98 -10.57 0.30
N LYS A 312 -13.11 -11.60 0.31
CA LYS A 312 -13.10 -12.64 -0.72
C LYS A 312 -14.42 -13.38 -0.83
N GLU A 313 -15.07 -13.68 0.29
CA GLU A 313 -16.36 -14.37 0.29
C GLU A 313 -17.47 -13.47 -0.29
N ALA A 314 -17.50 -12.19 0.07
CA ALA A 314 -18.45 -11.22 -0.51
C ALA A 314 -18.25 -11.02 -2.02
N MET A 315 -17.01 -11.01 -2.50
CA MET A 315 -16.68 -10.87 -3.93
C MET A 315 -17.00 -12.13 -4.75
N ASN A 316 -16.96 -13.30 -4.12
CA ASN A 316 -17.24 -14.59 -4.76
C ASN A 316 -18.69 -15.07 -4.55
N ASP A 317 -19.59 -14.22 -4.04
CA ASP A 317 -20.99 -14.57 -3.88
C ASP A 317 -21.62 -14.88 -5.25
N PRO A 318 -22.17 -16.08 -5.46
CA PRO A 318 -22.74 -16.47 -6.75
C PRO A 318 -24.01 -15.68 -7.11
N ARG A 319 -24.61 -14.99 -6.14
CA ARG A 319 -25.80 -14.17 -6.36
C ARG A 319 -25.40 -12.86 -7.04
N ARG A 320 -26.22 -12.40 -7.98
CA ARG A 320 -26.07 -11.05 -8.55
C ARG A 320 -26.55 -10.00 -7.55
N LEU A 321 -25.67 -9.66 -6.62
CA LEU A 321 -25.91 -8.65 -5.60
C LEU A 321 -25.60 -7.25 -6.14
N ARG A 322 -26.45 -6.27 -5.78
CA ARG A 322 -26.16 -4.84 -5.94
C ARG A 322 -25.02 -4.45 -5.01
N ASP A 323 -24.33 -3.35 -5.31
CA ASP A 323 -23.16 -2.90 -4.53
C ASP A 323 -23.45 -2.76 -3.04
N LEU A 324 -24.58 -2.15 -2.66
CA LEU A 324 -25.00 -2.05 -1.25
C LEU A 324 -25.16 -3.43 -0.60
N GLN A 325 -25.73 -4.40 -1.31
CA GLN A 325 -25.92 -5.75 -0.79
C GLN A 325 -24.59 -6.50 -0.65
N ARG A 326 -23.59 -6.20 -1.49
CA ARG A 326 -22.23 -6.76 -1.33
C ARG A 326 -21.55 -6.20 -0.10
N VAL A 327 -21.70 -4.89 0.16
CA VAL A 327 -21.20 -4.27 1.39
C VAL A 327 -21.89 -4.88 2.61
N GLU A 328 -23.21 -5.07 2.58
CA GLU A 328 -23.97 -5.76 3.64
C GLU A 328 -23.45 -7.19 3.89
N VAL A 329 -23.21 -7.96 2.83
CA VAL A 329 -22.64 -9.32 2.95
C VAL A 329 -21.24 -9.28 3.56
N PHE A 330 -20.36 -8.41 3.06
CA PHE A 330 -19.01 -8.23 3.61
C PHE A 330 -19.05 -7.88 5.10
N THR A 331 -19.79 -6.83 5.47
CA THR A 331 -19.85 -6.35 6.85
C THR A 331 -20.42 -7.41 7.78
N ARG A 332 -21.47 -8.14 7.37
CA ARG A 332 -22.04 -9.23 8.15
C ARG A 332 -21.03 -10.35 8.37
N LEU A 333 -20.39 -10.84 7.31
CA LEU A 333 -19.38 -11.90 7.40
C LEU A 333 -18.20 -11.47 8.27
N TRP A 334 -17.72 -10.24 8.08
CA TRP A 334 -16.61 -9.71 8.86
C TRP A 334 -16.96 -9.62 10.34
N LEU A 335 -18.15 -9.12 10.68
CA LEU A 335 -18.69 -9.07 12.05
C LEU A 335 -18.79 -10.47 12.66
N GLU A 336 -19.49 -11.39 12.01
CA GLU A 336 -19.74 -12.73 12.55
C GLU A 336 -18.43 -13.51 12.77
N GLN A 337 -17.52 -13.48 11.80
CA GLN A 337 -16.26 -14.23 11.88
C GLN A 337 -15.31 -13.62 12.93
N SER A 338 -15.17 -12.29 12.95
CA SER A 338 -14.27 -11.61 13.89
C SER A 338 -14.78 -11.69 15.34
N MET A 339 -16.08 -11.45 15.57
CA MET A 339 -16.69 -11.56 16.89
C MET A 339 -16.74 -13.01 17.36
N GLY A 340 -16.95 -13.97 16.45
CA GLY A 340 -16.85 -15.40 16.78
C GLY A 340 -15.46 -15.80 17.27
N LYS A 341 -14.39 -15.29 16.64
CA LYS A 341 -13.00 -15.51 17.10
C LYS A 341 -12.68 -14.79 18.41
N ALA A 342 -13.19 -13.58 18.61
CA ALA A 342 -12.94 -12.77 19.80
C ALA A 342 -13.87 -13.10 20.98
N TRP A 343 -14.93 -13.89 20.77
CA TRP A 343 -16.02 -14.13 21.72
C TRP A 343 -15.54 -14.44 23.14
N GLN A 344 -14.71 -15.48 23.29
CA GLN A 344 -14.23 -15.92 24.60
C GLN A 344 -13.42 -14.84 25.32
N VAL A 345 -12.70 -14.02 24.58
CA VAL A 345 -11.86 -12.95 25.14
C VAL A 345 -12.75 -11.81 25.62
N LEU A 346 -13.79 -11.45 24.85
CA LEU A 346 -14.70 -10.35 25.19
C LEU A 346 -15.68 -10.74 26.31
N GLU A 347 -16.21 -11.95 26.28
CA GLU A 347 -17.17 -12.47 27.27
C GLU A 347 -16.57 -12.52 28.68
N ASN A 348 -15.34 -13.03 28.81
CA ASN A 348 -14.64 -13.11 30.09
C ASN A 348 -14.38 -11.74 30.74
N ASN A 349 -14.50 -10.66 29.98
CA ASN A 349 -14.28 -9.29 30.44
C ASN A 349 -15.57 -8.45 30.51
N GLY A 350 -16.75 -9.06 30.28
CA GLY A 350 -18.03 -8.37 30.34
C GLY A 350 -18.25 -7.34 29.23
N MET A 351 -17.44 -7.35 28.17
CA MET A 351 -17.49 -6.37 27.08
C MET A 351 -18.38 -6.81 25.90
N MET A 352 -18.94 -8.03 25.97
CA MET A 352 -19.70 -8.61 24.86
C MET A 352 -21.19 -8.22 24.92
N SER A 353 -21.52 -7.01 24.45
CA SER A 353 -22.90 -6.56 24.23
C SER A 353 -23.14 -6.24 22.75
N ALA A 354 -24.39 -6.35 22.30
CA ALA A 354 -24.76 -5.96 20.93
C ALA A 354 -24.43 -4.49 20.65
N GLU A 355 -24.63 -3.63 21.65
CA GLU A 355 -24.32 -2.20 21.58
C GLU A 355 -22.83 -1.94 21.36
N HIS A 356 -21.95 -2.64 22.08
CA HIS A 356 -20.50 -2.50 21.89
C HIS A 356 -20.04 -3.00 20.52
N VAL A 357 -20.63 -4.09 20.01
CA VAL A 357 -20.30 -4.61 18.67
C VAL A 357 -20.76 -3.64 17.59
N VAL A 358 -21.97 -3.08 17.71
CA VAL A 358 -22.46 -2.03 16.80
C VAL A 358 -21.52 -0.84 16.85
N ARG A 359 -21.21 -0.32 18.04
CA ARG A 359 -20.32 0.84 18.20
C ARG A 359 -18.95 0.62 17.56
N LEU A 360 -18.33 -0.55 17.81
CA LEU A 360 -17.05 -0.92 17.20
C LEU A 360 -17.14 -0.87 15.66
N PHE A 361 -18.18 -1.45 15.07
CA PHE A 361 -18.33 -1.45 13.62
C PHE A 361 -18.68 -0.08 13.04
N GLN A 362 -19.40 0.77 13.79
CA GLN A 362 -19.61 2.17 13.41
C GLN A 362 -18.27 2.93 13.36
N ASP A 363 -17.43 2.76 14.39
CA ASP A 363 -16.10 3.36 14.43
C ASP A 363 -15.22 2.79 13.29
N LEU A 364 -15.35 1.50 12.91
CA LEU A 364 -14.63 0.92 11.76
C LEU A 364 -15.14 1.41 10.39
N LEU A 365 -16.39 1.84 10.28
CA LEU A 365 -16.89 2.45 9.03
C LEU A 365 -16.17 3.78 8.80
N ALA A 366 -16.05 4.63 9.82
CA ALA A 366 -15.44 5.96 9.75
C ALA A 366 -14.36 6.17 10.83
N PRO A 367 -13.22 5.44 10.76
CA PRO A 367 -12.23 5.37 11.84
C PRO A 367 -11.52 6.69 12.13
N PHE A 368 -11.48 7.59 11.14
CA PHE A 368 -10.87 8.92 11.25
C PHE A 368 -11.92 10.04 11.18
N GLY A 369 -13.17 9.73 11.50
CA GLY A 369 -14.30 10.66 11.46
C GLY A 369 -15.01 10.71 10.10
N GLU A 370 -16.13 11.43 10.06
CA GLU A 370 -17.01 11.47 8.88
C GLU A 370 -16.40 12.26 7.70
N ASP A 371 -15.51 13.21 7.96
CA ASP A 371 -14.89 14.04 6.91
C ASP A 371 -13.74 13.31 6.19
N HIS A 372 -13.18 12.26 6.80
CA HIS A 372 -12.06 11.52 6.23
C HIS A 372 -12.57 10.48 5.22
N PRO A 373 -11.98 10.34 4.02
CA PRO A 373 -12.50 9.44 2.98
C PRO A 373 -12.31 7.94 3.28
N PHE A 374 -11.32 7.59 4.11
CA PHE A 374 -11.00 6.20 4.43
C PHE A 374 -12.12 5.49 5.20
N SER A 375 -12.28 4.19 4.90
CA SER A 375 -13.16 3.25 5.57
C SER A 375 -12.49 1.89 5.66
N CYS A 376 -12.77 1.11 6.71
CA CYS A 376 -12.36 -0.28 6.73
C CYS A 376 -13.17 -1.16 5.75
N VAL A 377 -14.22 -0.63 5.11
CA VAL A 377 -14.90 -1.31 4.00
C VAL A 377 -14.06 -1.19 2.74
N PRO A 378 -13.71 -2.30 2.06
CA PRO A 378 -12.90 -2.26 0.84
C PRO A 378 -13.45 -1.30 -0.21
N ALA A 379 -12.59 -0.41 -0.74
CA ALA A 379 -12.97 0.63 -1.68
C ALA A 379 -13.69 0.10 -2.94
N VAL A 380 -13.31 -1.10 -3.40
CA VAL A 380 -13.97 -1.77 -4.53
C VAL A 380 -15.44 -2.08 -4.30
N LEU A 381 -15.88 -2.21 -3.05
CA LEU A 381 -17.29 -2.41 -2.69
C LEU A 381 -18.06 -1.09 -2.56
N THR A 382 -17.36 0.02 -2.35
CA THR A 382 -17.95 1.34 -2.05
C THR A 382 -17.73 2.37 -3.16
N GLN A 383 -16.97 2.06 -4.21
CA GLN A 383 -16.62 3.01 -5.28
C GLN A 383 -17.83 3.70 -5.93
N VAL A 384 -18.95 2.97 -6.09
CA VAL A 384 -20.17 3.48 -6.73
C VAL A 384 -21.14 4.12 -5.73
N ILE A 385 -21.28 3.53 -4.54
CA ILE A 385 -22.31 3.91 -3.56
C ILE A 385 -21.80 4.83 -2.45
N GLY A 386 -20.49 5.02 -2.35
CA GLY A 386 -19.84 5.69 -1.24
C GLY A 386 -19.74 4.83 0.03
N ARG A 387 -19.20 5.44 1.09
CA ARG A 387 -19.11 4.83 2.40
C ARG A 387 -20.51 4.72 3.04
N PRO A 388 -20.86 3.60 3.71
CA PRO A 388 -22.08 3.52 4.51
C PRO A 388 -22.09 4.59 5.63
N PRO A 389 -23.27 5.12 6.02
CA PRO A 389 -23.35 6.15 7.06
C PRO A 389 -22.95 5.60 8.45
N GLY A 390 -22.43 6.43 9.35
CA GLY A 390 -22.02 6.00 10.69
C GLY A 390 -23.16 5.43 11.55
N ASP A 391 -24.41 5.80 11.30
CA ASP A 391 -25.60 5.29 12.00
C ASP A 391 -26.32 4.15 11.25
N TRP A 392 -25.61 3.46 10.34
CA TRP A 392 -26.19 2.45 9.45
C TRP A 392 -27.02 1.38 10.20
N PRO A 393 -28.37 1.37 10.03
CA PRO A 393 -29.26 0.48 10.80
C PRO A 393 -28.96 -1.01 10.62
N PHE A 394 -28.37 -1.38 9.47
CA PHE A 394 -27.95 -2.74 9.17
C PHE A 394 -26.99 -3.31 10.22
N LEU A 395 -26.14 -2.49 10.84
CA LEU A 395 -25.24 -2.96 11.90
C LEU A 395 -25.99 -3.50 13.11
N GLN A 396 -27.10 -2.85 13.49
CA GLN A 396 -27.94 -3.31 14.61
C GLN A 396 -28.61 -4.64 14.28
N GLU A 397 -29.10 -4.79 13.05
CA GLU A 397 -29.67 -6.05 12.56
C GLU A 397 -28.62 -7.18 12.57
N ALA A 398 -27.45 -6.92 11.98
CA ALA A 398 -26.38 -7.91 11.88
C ALA A 398 -25.85 -8.33 13.27
N ALA A 399 -25.61 -7.38 14.17
CA ALA A 399 -25.23 -7.68 15.54
C ALA A 399 -26.33 -8.44 16.29
N GLY A 400 -27.60 -8.03 16.14
CA GLY A 400 -28.74 -8.73 16.74
C GLY A 400 -28.85 -10.19 16.29
N GLN A 401 -28.67 -10.45 14.99
CA GLN A 401 -28.64 -11.80 14.42
C GLN A 401 -27.48 -12.63 14.98
N PHE A 402 -26.29 -12.04 15.08
CA PHE A 402 -25.12 -12.69 15.66
C PHE A 402 -25.35 -13.10 17.13
N PHE A 403 -25.92 -12.23 17.96
CA PHE A 403 -26.22 -12.55 19.36
C PHE A 403 -27.37 -13.54 19.52
N ALA A 404 -28.41 -13.46 18.66
CA ALA A 404 -29.49 -14.43 18.64
C ALA A 404 -28.97 -15.83 18.29
N ALA A 405 -28.09 -15.93 17.29
CA ALA A 405 -27.43 -17.19 16.92
C ALA A 405 -26.51 -17.72 18.03
N SER A 406 -25.79 -16.83 18.72
CA SER A 406 -24.85 -17.22 19.79
C SER A 406 -25.55 -17.67 21.07
N GLY A 407 -26.67 -17.03 21.43
CA GLY A 407 -27.46 -17.36 22.62
C GLY A 407 -28.35 -18.61 22.48
N ALA A 408 -28.74 -18.96 21.25
CA ALA A 408 -29.56 -20.14 20.97
C ALA A 408 -28.78 -21.47 21.08
N VAL A 409 -27.44 -21.44 21.17
CA VAL A 409 -26.65 -22.66 21.29
C VAL A 409 -26.61 -23.09 22.75
N PRO A 410 -27.28 -24.20 23.15
CA PRO A 410 -27.22 -24.70 24.51
C PRO A 410 -25.76 -24.91 24.92
N ALA A 411 -25.43 -24.61 26.19
CA ALA A 411 -24.09 -24.77 26.71
C ALA A 411 -23.59 -26.20 26.38
N PRO A 412 -22.45 -26.35 25.69
CA PRO A 412 -21.94 -27.68 25.36
C PRO A 412 -21.72 -28.44 26.67
N ALA A 413 -22.16 -29.69 26.73
CA ALA A 413 -21.92 -30.54 27.89
C ALA A 413 -20.41 -30.52 28.21
N LYS A 414 -20.07 -30.32 29.50
CA LYS A 414 -18.68 -30.22 29.98
C LYS A 414 -17.82 -31.33 29.35
N GLY A 415 -16.89 -30.96 28.47
CA GLY A 415 -15.98 -31.90 27.79
C GLY A 415 -16.04 -31.86 26.26
N GLN A 416 -17.10 -31.33 25.65
CA GLN A 416 -17.13 -31.11 24.20
C GLN A 416 -16.56 -29.72 23.85
N ARG A 417 -15.35 -29.71 23.28
CA ARG A 417 -14.90 -28.56 22.47
C ARG A 417 -15.95 -28.37 21.37
N ARG A 418 -16.58 -27.19 21.30
CA ARG A 418 -17.48 -26.85 20.20
C ARG A 418 -16.70 -27.10 18.91
N PRO A 419 -17.16 -27.99 17.99
CA PRO A 419 -16.70 -27.86 16.62
C PRO A 419 -17.08 -26.44 16.23
N PHE A 420 -16.09 -25.62 15.90
CA PHE A 420 -16.36 -24.34 15.27
C PHE A 420 -17.18 -24.69 14.03
N VAL A 421 -18.49 -24.43 14.09
CA VAL A 421 -19.37 -24.63 12.95
C VAL A 421 -18.88 -23.60 11.97
N ALA A 422 -18.03 -24.02 11.04
CA ALA A 422 -17.75 -23.26 9.84
C ALA A 422 -19.12 -23.01 9.23
N PHE A 423 -19.62 -21.79 9.39
CA PHE A 423 -20.84 -21.37 8.73
C PHE A 423 -20.59 -21.55 7.22
N GLY A 424 -21.22 -22.57 6.65
CA GLY A 424 -21.63 -22.58 5.24
C GLY A 424 -20.57 -22.59 4.14
N GLY A 425 -19.30 -22.88 4.39
CA GLY A 425 -18.32 -23.11 3.31
C GLY A 425 -18.42 -24.52 2.73
N GLY A 426 -19.47 -24.82 1.97
CA GLY A 426 -19.67 -26.10 1.24
C GLY A 426 -18.70 -26.28 0.07
N GLY A 427 -17.39 -26.28 0.34
CA GLY A 427 -16.34 -26.63 -0.63
C GLY A 427 -16.14 -28.15 -0.65
N SER A 428 -16.63 -28.77 -1.72
CA SER A 428 -16.41 -30.19 -2.03
C SER A 428 -14.90 -30.50 -2.11
N SER A 429 -14.34 -31.05 -1.03
CA SER A 429 -13.03 -31.69 -1.07
C SER A 429 -13.16 -33.01 -1.84
N LYS A 430 -12.82 -32.96 -3.13
CA LYS A 430 -12.64 -34.15 -3.97
C LYS A 430 -11.47 -34.96 -3.42
N GLY A 431 -11.77 -36.24 -3.16
CA GLY A 431 -10.87 -37.20 -2.56
C GLY A 431 -9.54 -37.38 -3.30
N TYR A 432 -8.49 -37.44 -2.50
CA TYR A 432 -7.30 -38.22 -2.84
C TYR A 432 -7.50 -39.63 -2.31
N SER A 433 -7.44 -40.61 -3.22
CA SER A 433 -7.45 -42.03 -2.90
C SER A 433 -6.09 -42.42 -2.33
N GLU A 434 -6.06 -42.84 -1.07
CA GLU A 434 -4.89 -43.50 -0.50
C GLU A 434 -5.09 -45.02 -0.61
N LYS A 435 -4.34 -45.62 -1.54
CA LYS A 435 -4.17 -47.07 -1.67
C LYS A 435 -3.00 -47.51 -0.79
N GLY A 436 -3.23 -48.53 0.03
CA GLY A 436 -2.21 -49.29 0.76
C GLY A 436 -2.71 -49.54 2.19
N GLY A 437 -3.19 -50.71 2.62
CA GLY A 437 -2.86 -52.06 2.18
C GLY A 437 -1.83 -52.66 3.14
N TYR A 438 -2.20 -52.92 4.40
CA TYR A 438 -1.41 -53.76 5.31
C TYR A 438 -2.30 -54.71 6.10
N ASP A 439 -1.73 -55.88 6.26
CA ASP A 439 -2.30 -57.18 6.52
C ASP A 439 -2.57 -57.42 8.01
N ALA A 440 -3.56 -58.25 8.29
CA ALA A 440 -3.98 -58.63 9.63
C ALA A 440 -3.11 -59.79 10.16
N GLY A 441 -2.20 -59.50 11.10
CA GLY A 441 -1.36 -60.49 11.76
C GLY A 441 -1.50 -60.46 13.28
N LYS A 442 -2.09 -61.53 13.84
CA LYS A 442 -2.23 -61.81 15.28
C LYS A 442 -0.87 -61.80 16.01
N GLY A 443 -0.82 -61.27 17.24
CA GLY A 443 0.36 -61.39 18.11
C GLY A 443 0.11 -60.98 19.57
N VAL A 444 0.31 -61.93 20.47
CA VAL A 444 0.00 -61.94 21.91
C VAL A 444 1.04 -61.17 22.77
N LEU A 445 0.53 -60.47 23.79
CA LEU A 445 1.09 -60.07 25.11
C LEU A 445 2.62 -59.89 25.29
N LYS A 446 3.02 -58.71 25.81
CA LYS A 446 3.59 -58.52 27.18
C LYS A 446 3.85 -57.03 27.49
N GLY A 447 3.63 -56.67 28.75
CA GLY A 447 3.47 -55.30 29.24
C GLY A 447 4.73 -54.46 29.46
N GLY A 448 4.48 -53.19 29.79
CA GLY A 448 5.47 -52.21 30.23
C GLY A 448 4.78 -51.03 30.90
N LYS A 449 5.29 -50.63 32.07
CA LYS A 449 4.67 -49.80 33.10
C LYS A 449 4.46 -48.33 32.70
N SER A 450 3.33 -47.79 33.13
CA SER A 450 2.99 -46.36 33.19
C SER A 450 3.64 -45.68 34.40
N ASN A 451 4.23 -44.49 34.20
CA ASN A 451 4.48 -43.52 35.27
C ASN A 451 3.93 -42.16 34.83
N GLY A 452 2.85 -41.73 35.47
CA GLY A 452 2.37 -40.35 35.48
C GLY A 452 2.70 -39.69 36.81
N GLY A 453 3.03 -38.39 36.76
CA GLY A 453 3.06 -37.46 37.89
C GLY A 453 2.69 -36.09 37.33
N ASP A 454 1.55 -35.51 37.63
CA ASP A 454 1.10 -34.93 38.92
C ASP A 454 2.02 -33.79 39.37
N TRP A 455 1.63 -32.55 39.05
CA TRP A 455 2.26 -31.33 39.52
C TRP A 455 1.26 -30.56 40.39
N LYS A 456 1.36 -30.78 41.71
CA LYS A 456 0.68 -30.00 42.74
C LYS A 456 1.42 -28.72 43.05
N ARG A 457 0.63 -27.66 43.27
CA ARG A 457 1.01 -26.39 43.91
C ARG A 457 1.60 -26.61 45.30
N GLN A 458 2.62 -25.82 45.64
CA GLN A 458 2.91 -25.42 47.02
C GLN A 458 3.26 -23.93 47.08
N ARG A 459 2.55 -23.23 47.99
CA ARG A 459 2.94 -21.94 48.57
C ARG A 459 4.05 -22.19 49.59
N THR A 460 5.00 -21.26 49.70
CA THR A 460 5.60 -20.87 50.99
C THR A 460 6.03 -19.41 50.95
N ASP A 461 5.69 -18.71 52.02
CA ASP A 461 6.20 -17.39 52.43
C ASP A 461 7.68 -17.43 52.83
N GLY A 462 8.33 -16.27 52.75
CA GLY A 462 9.24 -15.80 53.81
C GLY A 462 10.76 -15.84 53.56
N GLY A 463 11.36 -14.65 53.47
CA GLY A 463 12.46 -14.28 54.36
C GLY A 463 13.91 -14.29 53.85
N LYS A 464 14.45 -13.06 53.73
CA LYS A 464 15.80 -12.57 54.12
C LYS A 464 17.08 -13.20 53.53
N GLY A 465 17.93 -12.30 53.03
CA GLY A 465 19.38 -12.30 53.29
C GLY A 465 20.27 -12.55 52.07
N GLY A 466 21.02 -11.53 51.64
CA GLY A 466 22.15 -11.69 50.71
C GLY A 466 23.27 -12.56 51.32
N PRO A 467 24.33 -12.91 50.55
CA PRO A 467 25.29 -11.89 50.11
C PRO A 467 25.98 -12.12 48.73
N ALA A 468 26.64 -11.05 48.29
CA ALA A 468 27.89 -10.99 47.50
C ALA A 468 27.96 -11.75 46.15
N ALA A 469 27.76 -11.02 45.05
CA ALA A 469 28.21 -11.43 43.72
C ALA A 469 29.63 -10.94 43.45
N HIS A 470 30.48 -11.90 43.09
CA HIS A 470 31.82 -11.73 42.54
C HIS A 470 31.79 -10.96 41.21
N ALA A 471 32.73 -10.03 41.07
CA ALA A 471 33.07 -9.37 39.82
C ALA A 471 33.68 -10.36 38.82
N VAL A 472 33.15 -10.38 37.60
CA VAL A 472 33.84 -10.88 36.41
C VAL A 472 33.86 -9.73 35.41
N GLN A 473 35.05 -9.16 35.23
CA GLN A 473 35.36 -8.18 34.19
C GLN A 473 35.19 -8.85 32.81
N SER A 474 34.37 -8.25 31.96
CA SER A 474 34.31 -8.52 30.53
C SER A 474 34.61 -7.21 29.82
N SER A 475 35.90 -6.97 29.63
CA SER A 475 36.46 -5.98 28.72
C SER A 475 35.97 -6.24 27.29
N PHE A 476 35.17 -5.33 26.75
CA PHE A 476 34.93 -5.23 25.32
C PHE A 476 35.69 -3.99 24.86
N GLU A 477 36.76 -4.22 24.09
CA GLU A 477 37.60 -3.18 23.51
C GLU A 477 36.76 -2.33 22.56
N GLU A 478 36.56 -1.07 22.93
CA GLU A 478 36.12 -0.03 22.00
C GLU A 478 37.25 0.21 21.01
N GLY A 479 37.11 -0.34 19.81
CA GLY A 479 37.88 0.06 18.65
C GLY A 479 37.53 1.51 18.30
N SER A 480 38.33 2.44 18.85
CA SER A 480 38.41 3.83 18.43
C SER A 480 38.72 3.91 16.93
N PHE A 481 37.69 4.14 16.12
CA PHE A 481 37.85 4.68 14.76
C PHE A 481 37.63 6.19 14.82
N THR A 482 38.65 6.88 15.34
CA THR A 482 38.79 8.33 15.22
C THR A 482 40.02 8.63 14.36
N ASP A 483 39.99 8.20 13.10
CA ASP A 483 40.77 8.89 12.09
C ASP A 483 39.94 10.10 11.65
N ALA A 484 40.32 11.25 12.21
CA ALA A 484 39.93 12.56 11.75
C ALA A 484 40.41 12.74 10.31
N VAL A 485 39.56 12.33 9.36
CA VAL A 485 39.59 12.91 8.02
C VAL A 485 39.03 14.32 8.19
N GLU A 486 39.92 15.32 8.13
CA GLU A 486 39.51 16.71 7.96
C GLU A 486 38.42 16.77 6.88
N PRO A 487 37.29 17.46 7.11
CA PRO A 487 36.29 17.62 6.08
C PRO A 487 36.96 18.34 4.92
N ALA A 488 37.23 17.60 3.84
CA ALA A 488 37.59 18.19 2.57
C ALA A 488 36.56 19.28 2.30
N GLU A 489 37.02 20.51 2.19
CA GLU A 489 36.20 21.64 1.77
C GLU A 489 35.49 21.18 0.50
N PHE A 490 34.20 20.93 0.62
CA PHE A 490 33.36 20.58 -0.50
C PHE A 490 33.26 21.87 -1.30
N GLU A 491 34.22 22.09 -2.21
CA GLU A 491 34.16 23.14 -3.22
C GLU A 491 32.79 22.99 -3.86
N ALA A 492 31.90 23.94 -3.53
CA ALA A 492 30.56 23.95 -4.05
C ALA A 492 30.68 23.93 -5.57
N ASP A 493 30.06 22.94 -6.20
CA ASP A 493 30.05 22.79 -7.65
C ASP A 493 29.66 24.16 -8.26
N PRO A 494 30.56 24.82 -9.01
CA PRO A 494 30.32 26.15 -9.54
C PRO A 494 29.10 26.18 -10.47
N VAL A 495 28.73 25.04 -11.05
CA VAL A 495 27.51 24.89 -11.86
C VAL A 495 26.27 24.92 -10.96
N ALA A 496 26.30 24.24 -9.83
CA ALA A 496 25.19 24.25 -8.86
C ALA A 496 25.02 25.64 -8.22
N GLN A 497 26.12 26.34 -7.92
CA GLN A 497 26.06 27.74 -7.47
C GLN A 497 25.52 28.68 -8.54
N ALA A 498 25.91 28.51 -9.80
CA ALA A 498 25.40 29.32 -10.91
C ALA A 498 23.89 29.10 -11.10
N LEU A 499 23.41 27.85 -11.03
CA LEU A 499 21.98 27.55 -11.15
C LEU A 499 21.17 28.13 -9.98
N MET A 500 21.69 28.03 -8.75
CA MET A 500 21.04 28.62 -7.58
C MET A 500 21.01 30.15 -7.65
N ALA A 501 22.04 30.77 -8.21
CA ALA A 501 22.07 32.21 -8.44
C ALA A 501 21.10 32.65 -9.55
N GLU A 502 20.93 31.85 -10.60
CA GLU A 502 19.96 32.10 -11.69
C GLU A 502 18.51 32.00 -11.19
N VAL A 503 18.19 30.97 -10.41
CA VAL A 503 16.87 30.81 -9.77
C VAL A 503 16.59 31.95 -8.79
N ALA A 504 17.59 32.35 -7.98
CA ALA A 504 17.43 33.48 -7.08
C ALA A 504 17.25 34.82 -7.82
N ALA A 505 17.86 34.98 -9.00
CA ALA A 505 17.68 36.15 -9.85
C ALA A 505 16.28 36.18 -10.49
N GLU A 506 15.77 35.05 -10.97
CA GLU A 506 14.40 34.94 -11.49
C GLU A 506 13.35 35.18 -10.40
N GLU A 507 13.56 34.67 -9.17
CA GLU A 507 12.68 34.98 -8.04
C GLU A 507 12.72 36.47 -7.66
N ALA A 508 13.89 37.10 -7.71
CA ALA A 508 14.02 38.53 -7.45
C ALA A 508 13.34 39.39 -8.52
N GLU A 509 13.45 39.03 -9.80
CA GLU A 509 12.71 39.70 -10.89
C GLU A 509 11.20 39.47 -10.77
N ALA A 510 10.77 38.27 -10.41
CA ALA A 510 9.36 37.97 -10.18
C ALA A 510 8.76 38.81 -9.02
N LEU A 511 9.55 39.07 -7.98
CA LEU A 511 9.16 39.93 -6.86
C LEU A 511 9.15 41.42 -7.24
N LEU A 512 10.11 41.90 -8.04
CA LEU A 512 10.13 43.26 -8.55
C LEU A 512 9.00 43.52 -9.56
N GLY A 513 8.58 42.51 -10.32
CA GLY A 513 7.43 42.63 -11.23
C GLY A 513 6.06 42.69 -10.51
N GLN A 514 6.00 42.39 -9.22
CA GLN A 514 4.78 42.44 -8.40
C GLN A 514 4.66 43.69 -7.52
N ALA A 515 5.74 44.47 -7.38
CA ALA A 515 5.78 45.75 -6.68
C ALA A 515 5.54 46.92 -7.64
#